data_AF-A0A7C4DLS2-F1
#
_entry.id   AF-A0A7C4DLS2-F1
#
_cell.length_a   1.000
_cell.length_b   1.000
_cell.length_c   1.000
_cell.angle_alpha   90.00
_cell.angle_beta   90.00
_cell.angle_gamma   90.00
#
_symmetry.space_group_name_H-M   'P 1'
#
loop_
_entity.id
_entity.type
_entity.pdbx_description
1 polymer ?
#
loop_
_entity_poly.entity_id
_entity_poly.type
_entity_poly.pdbx_seq_one_letter_code
_entity_poly.pdbx_strand_id
1 'polypeptide(L)'
;MTKRFLLLFAICCLLTPLAWADLYVNNLPVYTYGGYYVGPAGASWQSKAAGWEFDIICNDFTSTTYVPSSFPVLVSAFNDLSNARFISQGIEKYQRAAWLVDQMYANIGNGTAVGQIQYAIWKLFSASTPNNYGSWYSAALAADLTNYDFSAFRVLTPTGSGVSNQEFITRVPEPFGGIILLAGVLGIGLFHRRRSQTA
;
A
#
# COMPACT_ATOMS: atom_id res chain seq x y z
N MET A 1 17.38 -38.10 4.07
CA MET A 1 17.26 -36.63 3.90
C MET A 1 17.83 -35.96 5.14
N THR A 2 18.98 -35.31 4.98
CA THR A 2 19.89 -34.90 6.06
C THR A 2 19.48 -33.58 6.71
N LYS A 3 19.46 -33.56 8.05
CA LYS A 3 19.15 -32.42 8.94
C LYS A 3 19.87 -31.09 8.60
N ARG A 4 20.91 -31.13 7.77
CA ARG A 4 21.64 -29.96 7.26
C ARG A 4 20.84 -29.12 6.25
N PHE A 5 19.84 -29.70 5.56
CA PHE A 5 19.02 -28.95 4.60
C PHE A 5 17.93 -28.09 5.26
N LEU A 6 17.42 -28.51 6.42
CA LEU A 6 16.43 -27.76 7.21
C LEU A 6 17.04 -26.52 7.88
N LEU A 7 18.33 -26.56 8.23
CA LEU A 7 19.02 -25.44 8.88
C LEU A 7 19.26 -24.26 7.92
N LEU A 8 19.53 -24.53 6.64
CA LEU A 8 19.76 -23.49 5.62
C LEU A 8 18.47 -22.74 5.26
N PHE A 9 17.31 -23.42 5.27
CA PHE A 9 16.02 -22.76 5.04
C PHE A 9 15.61 -21.87 6.22
N ALA A 10 15.95 -22.26 7.45
CA ALA A 10 15.66 -21.48 8.65
C ALA A 10 16.53 -20.20 8.78
N ILE A 11 17.78 -20.24 8.30
CA ILE A 11 18.68 -19.08 8.37
C ILE A 11 18.33 -18.00 7.33
N CYS A 12 17.79 -18.37 6.16
CA CYS A 12 17.29 -17.40 5.17
C CYS A 12 16.04 -16.63 5.63
N CYS A 13 15.27 -17.15 6.59
CA CYS A 13 14.06 -16.48 7.09
C CYS A 13 14.33 -15.48 8.24
N LEU A 14 15.54 -15.46 8.81
CA LEU A 14 15.88 -14.63 9.99
C LEU A 14 16.59 -13.32 9.63
N LEU A 15 16.84 -13.07 8.35
CA LEU A 15 17.37 -11.81 7.82
C LEU A 15 16.31 -11.18 6.92
N THR A 16 15.19 -10.74 7.49
CA THR A 16 14.34 -9.76 6.80
C THR A 16 15.00 -8.39 7.03
N PRO A 17 15.77 -7.83 6.08
CA PRO A 17 16.14 -6.43 6.20
C PRO A 17 14.84 -5.63 6.27
N LEU A 18 14.81 -4.61 7.13
CA LEU A 18 13.91 -3.47 6.91
C LEU A 18 14.15 -3.05 5.45
N ALA A 19 13.19 -3.29 4.57
CA ALA A 19 13.39 -3.08 3.15
C ALA A 19 13.27 -1.58 2.88
N TRP A 20 14.40 -0.93 2.72
CA TRP A 20 14.48 0.38 2.09
C TRP A 20 14.18 0.16 0.62
N ALA A 21 13.18 0.85 0.09
CA ALA A 21 12.83 0.77 -1.31
C ALA A 21 12.83 2.19 -1.90
N ASP A 22 13.39 2.33 -3.10
CA ASP A 22 13.27 3.58 -3.85
C ASP A 22 11.90 3.58 -4.52
N LEU A 23 10.99 4.43 -4.01
CA LEU A 23 9.70 4.67 -4.63
C LEU A 23 9.92 5.58 -5.85
N TYR A 24 9.34 5.21 -6.98
CA TYR A 24 9.27 6.05 -8.16
C TYR A 24 7.82 6.42 -8.43
N VAL A 25 7.46 7.68 -8.24
CA VAL A 25 6.12 8.20 -8.53
C VAL A 25 6.13 8.70 -9.97
N ASN A 26 5.33 8.09 -10.83
CA ASN A 26 5.39 8.29 -12.28
C ASN A 26 4.08 8.79 -12.90
N ASN A 27 2.97 8.71 -12.18
CA ASN A 27 1.66 9.14 -12.67
C ASN A 27 0.90 9.97 -11.62
N LEU A 28 0.37 11.11 -12.05
CA LEU A 28 -0.56 11.89 -11.25
C LEU A 28 -1.90 11.14 -11.09
N PRO A 29 -2.65 11.42 -10.01
CA PRO A 29 -4.04 10.99 -9.93
C PRO A 29 -4.87 11.49 -11.12
N VAL A 30 -5.82 10.65 -11.56
CA VAL A 30 -6.68 10.96 -12.72
C VAL A 30 -7.73 12.02 -12.39
N TYR A 31 -8.11 12.14 -11.12
CA TYR A 31 -9.16 13.07 -10.68
C TYR A 31 -8.59 14.37 -10.12
N THR A 32 -9.35 15.45 -10.28
CA THR A 32 -9.11 16.72 -9.60
C THR A 32 -10.35 17.12 -8.80
N TYR A 33 -10.16 17.66 -7.59
CA TYR A 33 -11.25 18.10 -6.73
C TYR A 33 -10.80 19.23 -5.79
N GLY A 34 -11.58 20.32 -5.75
CA GLY A 34 -11.25 21.49 -4.92
C GLY A 34 -9.89 22.14 -5.24
N GLY A 35 -9.39 21.98 -6.47
CA GLY A 35 -8.09 22.54 -6.90
C GLY A 35 -6.88 21.62 -6.69
N TYR A 36 -7.07 20.38 -6.24
CA TYR A 36 -6.00 19.41 -5.98
C TYR A 36 -6.18 18.15 -6.82
N TYR A 37 -5.07 17.47 -7.12
CA TYR A 37 -5.11 16.09 -7.61
C TYR A 37 -5.52 15.15 -6.48
N VAL A 38 -6.49 14.28 -6.74
CA VAL A 38 -7.09 13.40 -5.72
C VAL A 38 -7.24 11.98 -6.25
N GLY A 39 -7.16 11.01 -5.34
CA GLY A 39 -7.29 9.61 -5.66
C GLY A 39 -5.95 8.91 -5.90
N PRO A 40 -5.98 7.71 -6.51
CA PRO A 40 -4.78 6.90 -6.71
C PRO A 40 -3.80 7.57 -7.67
N ALA A 41 -2.55 7.76 -7.22
CA ALA A 41 -1.40 8.05 -8.08
C ALA A 41 -0.67 6.76 -8.45
N GLY A 42 -0.01 6.74 -9.59
CA GLY A 42 0.77 5.58 -10.02
C GLY A 42 2.21 5.63 -9.52
N ALA A 43 2.70 4.48 -9.09
CA ALA A 43 4.08 4.30 -8.66
C ALA A 43 4.67 2.96 -9.12
N SER A 44 5.98 2.86 -9.02
CA SER A 44 6.74 1.62 -9.17
C SER A 44 7.93 1.59 -8.22
N TRP A 45 8.50 0.40 -8.03
CA TRP A 45 9.79 0.27 -7.35
C TRP A 45 10.92 0.56 -8.35
N GLN A 46 11.90 1.36 -7.93
CA GLN A 46 13.06 1.79 -8.72
C GLN A 46 12.75 2.77 -9.86
N SER A 47 13.72 3.61 -10.18
CA SER A 47 13.62 4.71 -11.16
C SER A 47 13.48 4.29 -12.64
N LYS A 48 13.42 2.98 -12.95
CA LYS A 48 13.52 2.47 -14.33
C LYS A 48 12.58 1.30 -14.69
N ALA A 49 11.69 0.85 -13.82
CA ALA A 49 10.67 -0.10 -14.24
C ALA A 49 9.68 0.61 -15.18
N ALA A 50 9.63 0.17 -16.44
CA ALA A 50 8.75 0.74 -17.45
C ALA A 50 7.29 0.35 -17.15
N GLY A 51 6.60 1.15 -16.34
CA GLY A 51 5.16 1.00 -16.10
C GLY A 51 4.72 1.45 -14.71
N TRP A 52 3.43 1.76 -14.60
CA TRP A 52 2.69 1.84 -13.35
C TRP A 52 2.56 0.42 -12.80
N GLU A 53 3.15 0.15 -11.64
CA GLU A 53 3.10 -1.18 -11.01
C GLU A 53 1.99 -1.27 -9.98
N PHE A 54 1.79 -0.19 -9.21
CA PHE A 54 0.81 -0.14 -8.15
C PHE A 54 0.37 1.28 -7.83
N ASP A 55 -0.71 1.37 -7.08
CA ASP A 55 -1.34 2.62 -6.69
C ASP A 55 -0.84 3.09 -5.33
N ILE A 56 -0.65 4.39 -5.21
CA ILE A 56 -0.38 5.05 -3.94
C ILE A 56 -1.44 6.13 -3.69
N ILE A 57 -1.96 6.17 -2.47
CA ILE A 57 -2.95 7.13 -2.02
C ILE A 57 -2.27 8.03 -1.00
N CYS A 58 -2.22 9.32 -1.27
CA CYS A 58 -1.58 10.28 -0.39
C CYS A 58 -2.37 10.43 0.93
N ASN A 59 -1.71 10.32 2.08
CA ASN A 59 -2.32 10.66 3.37
C ASN A 59 -1.79 11.98 3.97
N ASP A 60 -0.85 12.64 3.30
CA ASP A 60 -0.22 13.89 3.73
C ASP A 60 -0.65 15.09 2.86
N PHE A 61 -1.51 15.94 3.41
CA PHE A 61 -1.96 17.16 2.73
C PHE A 61 -0.93 18.30 2.71
N THR A 62 0.01 18.29 3.65
CA THR A 62 0.88 19.45 3.92
C THR A 62 2.19 19.42 3.14
N SER A 63 2.65 18.23 2.80
CA SER A 63 3.81 18.03 1.92
C SER A 63 3.41 18.00 0.44
N THR A 64 4.39 18.21 -0.43
CA THR A 64 4.21 18.12 -1.89
C THR A 64 5.16 17.06 -2.44
N THR A 65 4.63 16.13 -3.22
CA THR A 65 5.42 15.23 -4.05
C THR A 65 5.26 15.66 -5.51
N TYR A 66 6.40 15.91 -6.18
CA TYR A 66 6.40 16.22 -7.61
C TYR A 66 6.34 14.93 -8.43
N VAL A 67 5.75 14.98 -9.62
CA VAL A 67 5.68 13.84 -10.55
C VAL A 67 6.33 14.25 -11.88
N PRO A 68 7.32 13.49 -12.40
CA PRO A 68 7.91 12.30 -11.80
C PRO A 68 8.88 12.63 -10.64
N SER A 69 9.02 11.74 -9.68
CA SER A 69 10.07 11.82 -8.64
C SER A 69 10.48 10.44 -8.14
N SER A 70 11.70 10.34 -7.61
CA SER A 70 12.22 9.13 -6.99
C SER A 70 12.87 9.45 -5.65
N PHE A 71 12.54 8.67 -4.62
CA PHE A 71 13.07 8.86 -3.27
C PHE A 71 12.95 7.59 -2.43
N PRO A 72 13.81 7.41 -1.41
CA PRO A 72 13.74 6.25 -0.54
C PRO A 72 12.53 6.34 0.42
N VAL A 73 11.87 5.22 0.62
CA VAL A 73 10.77 5.05 1.58
C VAL A 73 11.03 3.89 2.53
N LEU A 74 10.50 4.00 3.74
CA LEU A 74 10.30 2.88 4.65
C LEU A 74 8.91 2.30 4.42
N VAL A 75 8.85 0.99 4.20
CA VAL A 75 7.60 0.26 4.01
C VAL A 75 7.15 -0.33 5.34
N SER A 76 6.07 0.20 5.90
CA SER A 76 5.51 -0.23 7.18
C SER A 76 4.23 -1.06 6.97
N ALA A 77 4.11 -2.17 7.68
CA ALA A 77 2.89 -2.97 7.72
C ALA A 77 2.02 -2.52 8.91
N PHE A 78 0.71 -2.77 8.86
CA PHE A 78 -0.19 -2.28 9.91
C PHE A 78 0.03 -2.92 11.30
N ASN A 79 0.74 -4.05 11.37
CA ASN A 79 1.19 -4.63 12.63
C ASN A 79 2.43 -3.92 13.22
N ASP A 80 3.13 -3.08 12.45
CA ASP A 80 4.25 -2.26 12.88
C ASP A 80 4.33 -0.97 12.04
N LEU A 81 3.75 0.10 12.58
CA LEU A 81 3.77 1.45 11.99
C LEU A 81 4.77 2.37 12.71
N SER A 82 5.79 1.83 13.38
CA SER A 82 6.78 2.62 14.13
C SER A 82 7.49 3.69 13.28
N ASN A 83 7.61 3.46 11.97
CA ASN A 83 8.25 4.39 11.03
C ASN A 83 7.28 5.35 10.35
N ALA A 84 5.97 5.24 10.59
CA ALA A 84 4.97 6.06 9.93
C ALA A 84 5.02 7.51 10.43
N ARG A 85 4.95 8.47 9.50
CA ARG A 85 5.14 9.91 9.75
C ARG A 85 4.23 10.46 10.83
N PHE A 86 2.98 9.98 10.85
CA PHE A 86 1.93 10.46 11.74
C PHE A 86 1.60 9.47 12.85
N ILE A 87 2.47 8.49 13.16
CA ILE A 87 2.18 7.48 14.17
C ILE A 87 1.92 8.07 15.56
N SER A 88 2.55 9.19 15.89
CA SER A 88 2.31 9.94 17.13
C SER A 88 0.88 10.46 17.27
N GLN A 89 0.12 10.51 16.17
CA GLN A 89 -1.30 10.90 16.17
C GLN A 89 -2.26 9.71 16.38
N GLY A 90 -1.74 8.50 16.54
CA GLY A 90 -2.49 7.28 16.85
C GLY A 90 -2.71 6.35 15.65
N ILE A 91 -2.59 5.04 15.92
CA ILE A 91 -2.77 3.98 14.92
C ILE A 91 -4.17 3.98 14.31
N GLU A 92 -5.19 4.38 15.07
CA GLU A 92 -6.58 4.37 14.59
C GLU A 92 -6.80 5.26 13.36
N LYS A 93 -6.01 6.34 13.21
CA LYS A 93 -6.09 7.20 12.03
C LYS A 93 -5.65 6.47 10.77
N TYR A 94 -4.58 5.69 10.86
CA TYR A 94 -4.14 4.83 9.75
C TYR A 94 -5.19 3.76 9.43
N GLN A 95 -5.81 3.17 10.44
CA GLN A 95 -6.85 2.15 10.24
C GLN A 95 -8.07 2.74 9.50
N ARG A 96 -8.55 3.91 9.93
CA ARG A 96 -9.63 4.62 9.26
C ARG A 96 -9.24 5.07 7.85
N ALA A 97 -7.98 5.47 7.65
CA ALA A 97 -7.46 5.83 6.33
C ALA A 97 -7.42 4.61 5.38
N ALA A 98 -6.99 3.44 5.85
CA ALA A 98 -7.02 2.20 5.07
C ALA A 98 -8.46 1.83 4.67
N TRP A 99 -9.41 1.92 5.61
CA TRP A 99 -10.82 1.73 5.30
C TRP A 99 -11.33 2.71 4.25
N LEU A 100 -10.97 3.99 4.35
CA LEU A 100 -11.30 5.01 3.34
C LEU A 100 -10.66 4.71 1.98
N VAL A 101 -9.46 4.14 1.94
CA VAL A 101 -8.84 3.69 0.68
C VAL A 101 -9.70 2.63 0.00
N ASP A 102 -10.23 1.65 0.74
CA ASP A 102 -11.19 0.69 0.15
C ASP A 102 -12.48 1.36 -0.33
N GLN A 103 -13.02 2.31 0.45
CA GLN A 103 -14.19 3.07 -0.01
C GLN A 103 -13.88 3.85 -1.28
N MET A 104 -12.67 4.39 -1.41
CA MET A 104 -12.23 5.07 -2.63
C MET A 104 -12.28 4.13 -3.81
N TYR A 105 -11.73 2.92 -3.68
CA TYR A 105 -11.76 1.91 -4.73
C TYR A 105 -13.17 1.45 -5.10
N ALA A 106 -14.06 1.33 -4.11
CA ALA A 106 -15.47 1.02 -4.34
C ALA A 106 -16.23 2.14 -5.09
N ASN A 107 -15.67 3.36 -5.12
CA ASN A 107 -16.26 4.53 -5.76
C ASN A 107 -15.44 5.06 -6.95
N ILE A 108 -14.47 4.29 -7.45
CA ILE A 108 -13.74 4.64 -8.68
C ILE A 108 -14.73 4.82 -9.83
N GLY A 109 -14.51 5.85 -10.63
CA GLY A 109 -15.44 6.33 -11.65
C GLY A 109 -16.29 7.52 -11.21
N ASN A 110 -16.43 7.76 -9.90
CA ASN A 110 -17.09 8.95 -9.37
C ASN A 110 -16.06 9.93 -8.80
N GLY A 111 -15.61 10.89 -9.62
CA GLY A 111 -14.58 11.85 -9.23
C GLY A 111 -14.93 12.70 -8.00
N THR A 112 -16.21 13.03 -7.80
CA THR A 112 -16.66 13.75 -6.60
C THR A 112 -16.50 12.88 -5.35
N ALA A 113 -16.93 11.62 -5.39
CA ALA A 113 -16.79 10.71 -4.26
C ALA A 113 -15.29 10.45 -3.95
N VAL A 114 -14.49 10.17 -4.97
CA VAL A 114 -13.02 9.99 -4.83
C VAL A 114 -12.38 11.22 -4.21
N GLY A 115 -12.75 12.42 -4.67
CA GLY A 115 -12.26 13.68 -4.10
C GLY A 115 -12.65 13.86 -2.64
N GLN A 116 -13.92 13.63 -2.28
CA GLN A 116 -14.37 13.75 -0.90
C GLN A 116 -13.69 12.73 0.02
N ILE A 117 -13.49 11.49 -0.44
CA ILE A 117 -12.77 10.45 0.30
C ILE A 117 -11.30 10.83 0.50
N GLN A 118 -10.63 11.36 -0.53
CA GLN A 118 -9.26 11.85 -0.42
C GLN A 118 -9.12 12.96 0.63
N TYR A 119 -10.06 13.91 0.65
CA TYR A 119 -10.10 14.96 1.67
C TYR A 119 -10.41 14.39 3.06
N ALA A 120 -11.21 13.33 3.18
CA ALA A 120 -11.45 12.67 4.45
C ALA A 120 -10.17 12.01 4.98
N ILE A 121 -9.39 11.35 4.10
CA ILE A 121 -8.08 10.79 4.44
C ILE A 121 -7.16 11.89 4.95
N TRP A 122 -7.01 12.98 4.19
CA TRP A 122 -6.19 14.12 4.59
C TRP A 122 -6.62 14.74 5.92
N LYS A 123 -7.93 14.85 6.15
CA LYS A 123 -8.47 15.41 7.40
C LYS A 123 -8.13 14.58 8.63
N LEU A 124 -7.91 13.26 8.49
CA LEU A 124 -7.44 12.43 9.59
C LEU A 124 -6.07 12.89 10.10
N PHE A 125 -5.17 13.32 9.21
CA PHE A 125 -3.77 13.61 9.53
C PHE A 125 -3.42 15.10 9.61
N SER A 126 -4.22 15.96 8.97
CA SER A 126 -4.01 17.40 8.95
C SER A 126 -5.27 18.19 9.28
N ALA A 127 -5.19 19.00 10.33
CA ALA A 127 -6.28 19.90 10.70
C ALA A 127 -6.54 20.99 9.65
N SER A 128 -5.52 21.37 8.87
CA SER A 128 -5.58 22.43 7.85
C SER A 128 -6.24 21.99 6.55
N THR A 129 -6.55 20.70 6.38
CA THR A 129 -7.30 20.20 5.22
C THR A 129 -8.67 20.91 5.13
N PRO A 130 -9.01 21.50 3.96
CA PRO A 130 -10.30 22.14 3.76
C PRO A 130 -11.47 21.17 3.97
N ASN A 131 -12.64 21.70 4.35
CA ASN A 131 -13.82 20.89 4.67
C ASN A 131 -14.59 20.44 3.42
N ASN A 132 -13.91 19.75 2.50
CA ASN A 132 -14.49 19.22 1.26
C ASN A 132 -14.66 17.68 1.29
N TYR A 133 -14.74 17.08 2.47
CA TYR A 133 -14.78 15.62 2.65
C TYR A 133 -16.19 15.01 2.69
N GLY A 134 -17.25 15.81 2.50
CA GLY A 134 -18.64 15.33 2.55
C GLY A 134 -18.95 14.62 3.87
N SER A 135 -19.66 13.49 3.81
CA SER A 135 -19.93 12.62 4.95
C SER A 135 -18.84 11.57 5.22
N TRP A 136 -17.80 11.49 4.39
CA TRP A 136 -16.81 10.40 4.48
C TRP A 136 -15.95 10.48 5.73
N TYR A 137 -15.64 11.69 6.21
CA TYR A 137 -14.89 11.86 7.46
C TYR A 137 -15.68 11.33 8.66
N SER A 138 -16.95 11.71 8.80
CA SER A 138 -17.79 11.19 9.89
C SER A 138 -18.08 9.69 9.75
N ALA A 139 -18.25 9.19 8.51
CA ALA A 139 -18.39 7.76 8.25
C ALA A 139 -17.14 6.98 8.71
N ALA A 140 -15.94 7.50 8.45
CA ALA A 140 -14.69 6.88 8.89
C ALA A 140 -14.56 6.88 10.42
N LEU A 141 -15.02 7.93 11.11
CA LEU A 141 -15.02 7.98 12.57
C LEU A 141 -16.02 6.99 13.19
N ALA A 142 -17.14 6.73 12.50
CA ALA A 142 -18.19 5.82 12.95
C ALA A 142 -18.00 4.36 12.51
N ALA A 143 -17.02 4.06 11.65
CA ALA A 143 -16.79 2.72 11.14
C ALA A 143 -16.33 1.77 12.26
N ASP A 144 -16.98 0.60 12.38
CA ASP A 144 -16.50 -0.51 13.19
C ASP A 144 -15.45 -1.30 12.40
N LEU A 145 -14.20 -1.25 12.88
CA LEU A 145 -13.05 -1.86 12.24
C LEU A 145 -12.53 -3.11 12.98
N THR A 146 -13.31 -3.65 13.94
CA THR A 146 -12.89 -4.76 14.80
C THR A 146 -12.44 -6.00 14.01
N ASN A 147 -13.10 -6.27 12.87
CA ASN A 147 -12.81 -7.42 12.00
C ASN A 147 -12.24 -7.01 10.64
N TYR A 148 -11.77 -5.77 10.50
CA TYR A 148 -11.25 -5.28 9.23
C TYR A 148 -9.82 -5.81 8.98
N ASP A 149 -9.56 -6.31 7.78
CA ASP A 149 -8.26 -6.87 7.41
C ASP A 149 -7.29 -5.77 6.94
N PHE A 150 -6.36 -5.38 7.81
CA PHE A 150 -5.31 -4.42 7.47
C PHE A 150 -4.08 -5.04 6.80
N SER A 151 -4.01 -6.37 6.67
CA SER A 151 -2.84 -7.05 6.08
C SER A 151 -2.63 -6.70 4.60
N ALA A 152 -3.69 -6.28 3.92
CA ALA A 152 -3.69 -5.83 2.53
C ALA A 152 -3.07 -4.43 2.32
N PHE A 153 -2.67 -3.71 3.39
CA PHE A 153 -2.18 -2.33 3.28
C PHE A 153 -0.74 -2.15 3.73
N ARG A 154 -0.03 -1.21 3.11
CA ARG A 154 1.28 -0.73 3.55
C ARG A 154 1.28 0.79 3.60
N VAL A 155 2.06 1.33 4.53
CA VAL A 155 2.37 2.76 4.63
C VAL A 155 3.78 2.97 4.08
N LEU A 156 3.92 3.91 3.15
CA LEU A 156 5.17 4.27 2.48
C LEU A 156 5.61 5.63 3.00
N THR A 157 6.56 5.62 3.93
CA THR A 157 7.04 6.85 4.58
C THR A 157 8.35 7.31 3.96
N PRO A 158 8.41 8.51 3.34
CA PRO A 158 9.65 9.03 2.78
C PRO A 158 10.72 9.24 3.84
N THR A 159 11.96 8.89 3.49
CA THR A 159 13.13 9.04 4.36
C THR A 159 14.30 9.67 3.61
N GLY A 160 15.42 9.91 4.30
CA GLY A 160 16.64 10.42 3.69
C GLY A 160 16.40 11.70 2.87
N SER A 161 16.86 11.68 1.61
CA SER A 161 16.64 12.79 0.66
C SER A 161 15.17 13.03 0.30
N GLY A 162 14.28 12.09 0.60
CA GLY A 162 12.86 12.14 0.30
C GLY A 162 11.98 12.74 1.40
N VAL A 163 12.52 13.09 2.57
CA VAL A 163 11.72 13.41 3.76
C VAL A 163 10.69 14.53 3.58
N SER A 164 10.90 15.45 2.63
CA SER A 164 9.96 16.53 2.30
C SER A 164 8.77 16.09 1.44
N ASN A 165 8.82 14.92 0.79
CA ASN A 165 7.73 14.36 0.00
C ASN A 165 6.57 13.91 0.89
N GLN A 166 5.40 13.67 0.29
CA GLN A 166 4.20 13.16 0.96
C GLN A 166 4.37 11.70 1.43
N GLU A 167 3.68 11.34 2.51
CA GLU A 167 3.46 9.93 2.87
C GLU A 167 2.30 9.33 2.08
N PHE A 168 2.38 8.03 1.83
CA PHE A 168 1.37 7.31 1.06
C PHE A 168 0.91 6.03 1.74
N ILE A 169 -0.32 5.63 1.43
CA ILE A 169 -0.89 4.32 1.72
C ILE A 169 -1.05 3.59 0.39
N THR A 170 -0.64 2.33 0.34
CA THR A 170 -0.81 1.47 -0.83
C THR A 170 -1.47 0.16 -0.43
N ARG A 171 -2.21 -0.44 -1.36
CA ARG A 171 -2.61 -1.84 -1.21
C ARG A 171 -1.46 -2.71 -1.68
N VAL A 172 -1.14 -3.73 -0.90
CA VAL A 172 -0.20 -4.77 -1.30
C VAL A 172 -0.75 -5.41 -2.58
N PRO A 173 -0.03 -5.33 -3.72
CA PRO A 173 -0.39 -6.12 -4.87
C PRO A 173 -0.38 -7.59 -4.43
N GLU A 174 -1.50 -8.30 -4.55
CA GLU A 174 -1.55 -9.70 -4.16
C GLU A 174 -0.37 -10.44 -4.82
N PRO A 175 0.52 -11.09 -4.06
CA PRO A 175 1.76 -11.62 -4.60
C PRO A 175 1.45 -12.81 -5.49
N PHE A 176 1.22 -12.58 -6.79
CA PHE A 176 1.13 -13.58 -7.85
C PHE A 176 0.49 -14.93 -7.42
N GLY A 177 -0.56 -14.88 -6.59
CA GLY A 177 -1.10 -16.08 -5.93
C GLY A 177 -1.52 -17.14 -6.95
N GLY A 178 -1.99 -16.68 -8.11
CA GLY A 178 -2.27 -17.52 -9.27
C GLY A 178 -1.05 -18.26 -9.82
N ILE A 179 0.14 -17.65 -9.88
CA ILE A 179 1.36 -18.28 -10.40
C ILE A 179 1.87 -19.36 -9.44
N ILE A 180 1.84 -19.11 -8.12
CA ILE A 180 2.24 -20.12 -7.13
C ILE A 180 1.23 -21.27 -7.09
N LEU A 181 -0.07 -20.97 -7.19
CA LEU A 181 -1.11 -21.99 -7.29
C LEU A 181 -0.96 -22.83 -8.57
N LEU A 182 -0.74 -22.20 -9.72
CA LEU A 182 -0.47 -22.88 -10.99
C LEU A 182 0.80 -23.72 -10.93
N ALA A 183 1.89 -23.20 -10.36
CA ALA A 183 3.13 -23.94 -10.16
C ALA A 183 2.93 -25.14 -9.23
N GLY A 184 2.13 -25.00 -8.18
CA GLY A 184 1.75 -26.08 -7.27
C GLY A 184 0.94 -27.18 -7.95
N VAL A 185 -0.09 -26.81 -8.72
CA VAL A 185 -0.93 -27.77 -9.46
C VAL A 185 -0.14 -28.52 -10.53
N LEU A 186 0.72 -27.81 -11.29
CA LEU A 186 1.59 -28.43 -12.29
C LEU A 186 2.61 -29.39 -11.64
N GLY A 187 3.18 -29.01 -10.49
CA GLY A 187 4.08 -29.86 -9.73
C GLY A 187 3.43 -31.18 -9.29
N ILE A 188 2.20 -31.12 -8.75
CA ILE A 188 1.44 -32.31 -8.32
C ILE A 188 1.05 -33.18 -9.54
N GLY A 189 0.60 -32.56 -10.62
CA GLY A 189 0.21 -33.27 -11.85
C GLY A 189 1.36 -34.05 -12.48
N LEU A 190 2.56 -33.47 -12.52
CA LEU A 190 3.77 -34.15 -13.04
C LEU A 190 4.22 -35.29 -12.12
N PHE A 191 4.08 -35.13 -10.80
CA PHE A 191 4.42 -36.18 -9.84
C PHE A 191 3.46 -37.38 -9.93
N HIS A 192 2.16 -37.12 -10.14
CA HIS A 192 1.18 -38.19 -10.29
C HIS A 192 1.36 -38.97 -11.60
N ARG A 193 1.67 -38.27 -12.71
CA ARG A 193 2.01 -38.88 -14.00
C ARG A 193 3.21 -39.82 -13.92
N ARG A 194 4.27 -39.44 -13.20
CA ARG A 194 5.46 -40.30 -13.03
C ARG A 194 5.14 -41.57 -12.26
N ARG A 195 4.28 -41.49 -11.25
CA ARG A 195 3.90 -42.64 -10.42
C ARG A 195 3.06 -43.67 -11.18
N SER A 196 2.29 -43.24 -12.17
CA SER A 196 1.45 -44.11 -13.01
C SER A 196 2.19 -44.80 -14.16
N GLN A 197 3.45 -44.40 -14.45
CA GLN A 197 4.29 -45.03 -15.48
C GLN A 197 5.26 -46.08 -14.91
N THR A 198 5.32 -46.23 -13.58
CA THR A 198 6.17 -47.18 -12.87
C THR A 198 5.40 -48.36 -12.25
N ALA A 199 4.13 -48.52 -12.60
CA ALA A 199 3.30 -49.68 -12.27
C ALA A 199 2.93 -50.40 -13.57
#